data_AF-A0AAW3F0K7-F1
#
_entry.id   AF-A0AAW3F0K7-F1
#
_cell.length_a   1.000
_cell.length_b   1.000
_cell.length_c   1.000
_cell.angle_alpha   90.00
_cell.angle_beta   90.00
_cell.angle_gamma   90.00
#
_symmetry.space_group_name_H-M   'P 1'
#
loop_
_entity.id
_entity.type
_entity.pdbx_description
1 polymer ?
#
loop_
_entity_poly.entity_id
_entity_poly.type
_entity_poly.pdbx_seq_one_letter_code
_entity_poly.pdbx_strand_id
1 'polypeptide(L)'
;MVDISRETAEQTELRLRRVITQAQLVVYPGLYRFDEFPLNRFPDAARSDALALVRDDHVWSQLVPCDETRYERFGLFRFHFPEDADNSGFVGWLATHLKRRFGTGVFVTCGQNSAAGGIFDYWGVPAELADMVFQEVGRLVQGDVNSAPVVNGEPGVEVR
;
A
#
# COMPACT_ATOMS: atom_id res chain seq x y z
N MET A 1 -6.01 -1.01 -22.57
CA MET A 1 -6.11 -2.39 -23.10
C MET A 1 -5.73 -3.29 -21.93
N VAL A 2 -6.56 -4.26 -21.55
CA VAL A 2 -6.22 -5.18 -20.45
C VAL A 2 -5.31 -6.26 -21.02
N ASP A 3 -4.06 -6.32 -20.56
CA ASP A 3 -3.10 -7.34 -20.98
C ASP A 3 -3.39 -8.64 -20.20
N ILE A 4 -3.59 -9.74 -20.92
CA ILE A 4 -3.76 -11.07 -20.31
C ILE A 4 -2.41 -11.76 -20.40
N SER A 5 -1.62 -11.63 -19.33
CA SER A 5 -0.30 -12.26 -19.23
C SER A 5 -0.40 -13.79 -19.20
N ARG A 6 0.50 -14.46 -19.95
CA ARG A 6 0.73 -15.92 -19.95
C ARG A 6 2.01 -16.29 -19.20
N GLU A 7 2.42 -15.49 -18.22
CA GLU A 7 3.63 -15.71 -17.43
C GLU A 7 3.45 -16.84 -16.40
N THR A 8 4.55 -17.51 -16.06
CA THR A 8 4.63 -18.33 -14.84
C THR A 8 4.69 -17.45 -13.58
N ALA A 9 4.52 -18.04 -12.40
CA ALA A 9 4.65 -17.33 -11.14
C ALA A 9 6.04 -16.70 -10.96
N GLU A 10 7.10 -17.40 -11.38
CA GLU A 10 8.49 -16.93 -11.29
C GLU A 10 8.77 -15.78 -12.26
N GLN A 11 8.21 -15.85 -13.46
CA GLN A 11 8.30 -14.76 -14.45
C GLN A 11 7.58 -13.51 -13.93
N THR A 12 6.39 -13.69 -13.37
CA THR A 12 5.61 -12.62 -12.75
C THR A 12 6.37 -11.97 -11.59
N GLU A 13 6.96 -12.77 -10.69
CA GLU A 13 7.80 -12.29 -9.58
C GLU A 13 8.97 -11.44 -10.09
N LEU A 14 9.72 -11.95 -11.08
CA LEU A 14 10.87 -11.25 -11.64
C LEU A 14 10.48 -9.94 -12.32
N ARG A 15 9.36 -9.91 -13.06
CA ARG A 15 8.85 -8.69 -13.69
C ARG A 15 8.42 -7.68 -12.64
N LEU A 16 7.58 -8.07 -11.68
CA LEU A 16 7.05 -7.15 -10.66
C LEU A 16 8.14 -6.59 -9.74
N ARG A 17 9.20 -7.38 -9.47
CA ARG A 17 10.42 -6.87 -8.82
C ARG A 17 11.13 -5.79 -9.61
N ARG A 18 11.10 -5.83 -10.95
CA ARG A 18 11.64 -4.75 -11.79
C ARG A 18 10.69 -3.57 -11.87
N VAL A 19 9.38 -3.82 -11.88
CA VAL A 19 8.35 -2.77 -11.93
C VAL A 19 8.39 -1.91 -10.66
N ILE A 20 8.52 -2.51 -9.48
CA ILE A 20 8.57 -1.73 -8.23
C ILE A 20 9.78 -0.79 -8.17
N THR A 21 10.92 -1.13 -8.79
CA THR A 21 12.10 -0.25 -8.80
C THR A 21 11.95 0.94 -9.75
N GLN A 22 10.98 0.89 -10.66
CA GLN A 22 10.62 1.98 -11.55
C GLN A 22 9.49 2.86 -10.98
N ALA A 23 8.87 2.43 -9.88
CA ALA A 23 7.74 3.11 -9.29
C ALA A 23 8.18 4.35 -8.49
N GLN A 24 7.40 5.42 -8.61
CA GLN A 24 7.52 6.56 -7.72
C GLN A 24 6.75 6.28 -6.43
N LEU A 25 7.47 5.95 -5.36
CA LEU A 25 6.93 5.78 -4.02
C LEU A 25 6.77 7.13 -3.31
N VAL A 26 5.62 7.33 -2.68
CA VAL A 26 5.40 8.41 -1.70
C VAL A 26 4.86 7.80 -0.42
N VAL A 27 5.55 8.01 0.70
CA VAL A 27 5.06 7.68 2.04
C VAL A 27 4.42 8.93 2.63
N TYR A 28 3.19 8.80 3.13
CA TYR A 28 2.46 9.92 3.71
C TYR A 28 2.79 10.06 5.19
N PRO A 29 3.04 11.30 5.68
CA PRO A 29 3.26 11.52 7.09
C PRO A 29 1.96 11.30 7.88
N GLY A 30 2.12 10.87 9.13
CA GLY A 30 1.01 10.65 10.05
C GLY A 30 0.24 9.37 9.79
N LEU A 31 -0.91 9.26 10.46
CA LEU A 31 -1.81 8.12 10.35
C LEU A 31 -3.16 8.56 9.79
N TYR A 32 -3.87 7.60 9.23
CA TYR A 32 -5.13 7.83 8.53
C TYR A 32 -6.19 6.85 9.01
N ARG A 33 -7.46 7.19 8.82
CA ARG A 33 -8.58 6.29 9.04
C ARG A 33 -9.63 6.44 7.96
N PHE A 34 -10.48 5.44 7.85
CA PHE A 34 -11.78 5.61 7.20
C PHE A 34 -12.74 6.27 8.19
N ASP A 35 -13.35 7.37 7.75
CA ASP A 35 -14.44 8.05 8.44
C ASP A 35 -15.69 7.94 7.58
N GLU A 36 -16.83 7.68 8.20
CA GLU A 36 -18.07 7.42 7.47
C GLU A 36 -19.13 8.48 7.74
N PHE A 37 -19.92 8.80 6.73
CA PHE A 37 -21.08 9.67 6.88
C PHE A 37 -22.25 9.28 5.95
N PRO A 38 -23.51 9.58 6.33
CA PRO A 38 -24.68 9.22 5.52
C PRO A 38 -24.71 9.88 4.13
N LEU A 39 -25.34 9.21 3.15
CA LEU A 39 -25.42 9.70 1.77
C LEU A 39 -26.01 11.12 1.63
N ASN A 40 -27.00 11.46 2.46
CA ASN A 40 -27.70 12.75 2.42
C ASN A 40 -26.90 13.90 3.06
N ARG A 41 -25.68 13.65 3.54
CA ARG A 41 -24.79 14.66 4.13
C ARG A 41 -23.70 15.13 3.18
N PHE A 42 -23.65 14.61 1.95
CA PHE A 42 -22.76 15.11 0.92
C PHE A 42 -23.38 16.37 0.25
N PRO A 43 -22.61 17.45 0.00
CA PRO A 43 -21.15 17.56 0.20
C PRO A 43 -20.71 18.03 1.59
N ASP A 44 -21.62 18.48 2.45
CA ASP A 44 -21.30 19.18 3.70
C ASP A 44 -20.38 18.41 4.67
N ALA A 45 -20.46 17.08 4.69
CA ALA A 45 -19.63 16.23 5.55
C ALA A 45 -18.33 15.72 4.88
N ALA A 46 -18.14 15.97 3.58
CA ALA A 46 -16.92 15.59 2.89
C ALA A 46 -15.78 16.53 3.30
N ARG A 47 -14.69 15.96 3.78
CA ARG A 47 -13.51 16.72 4.19
C ARG A 47 -12.64 17.05 2.98
N SER A 48 -12.16 18.28 2.92
CA SER A 48 -11.27 18.74 1.84
C SER A 48 -9.87 18.14 1.91
N ASP A 49 -9.48 17.57 3.04
CA ASP A 49 -8.21 16.87 3.25
C ASP A 49 -8.32 15.33 3.11
N ALA A 50 -9.48 14.83 2.66
CA ALA A 50 -9.64 13.42 2.34
C ALA A 50 -8.80 13.05 1.10
N LEU A 51 -8.00 11.99 1.22
CA LEU A 51 -7.21 11.44 0.11
C LEU A 51 -8.06 10.63 -0.87
N ALA A 52 -9.14 10.05 -0.36
CA ALA A 52 -10.12 9.30 -1.15
C ALA A 52 -11.51 9.44 -0.54
N LEU A 53 -12.52 9.40 -1.40
CA LEU A 53 -13.92 9.37 -1.03
C LEU A 53 -14.60 8.31 -1.89
N VAL A 54 -15.05 7.23 -1.26
CA VAL A 54 -15.77 6.12 -1.90
C VAL A 54 -17.11 5.95 -1.21
N ARG A 55 -18.12 5.38 -1.88
CA ARG A 55 -19.39 5.03 -1.24
C ARG A 55 -19.83 3.64 -1.61
N ASP A 56 -20.56 3.03 -0.69
CA ASP A 56 -21.45 1.92 -1.00
C ASP A 56 -22.88 2.44 -1.15
N ASP A 57 -23.86 1.58 -0.87
CA ASP A 57 -25.29 1.91 -0.92
C ASP A 57 -25.81 2.63 0.33
N HIS A 58 -25.00 2.76 1.39
CA HIS A 58 -25.44 3.25 2.71
C HIS A 58 -24.65 4.47 3.19
N VAL A 59 -23.34 4.49 2.97
CA VAL A 59 -22.43 5.50 3.53
C VAL A 59 -21.43 5.98 2.49
N TRP A 60 -21.01 7.22 2.67
CA TRP A 60 -19.72 7.67 2.18
C TRP A 60 -18.66 7.24 3.18
N SER A 61 -17.52 6.77 2.67
CA SER A 61 -16.31 6.48 3.41
C SER A 61 -15.18 7.34 2.86
N GLN A 62 -14.57 8.14 3.73
CA GLN A 62 -13.47 9.03 3.37
C GLN A 62 -12.19 8.63 4.10
N LEU A 63 -11.09 8.54 3.35
CA LEU A 63 -9.76 8.26 3.89
C LEU A 63 -9.10 9.58 4.31
N VAL A 64 -9.03 9.82 5.62
CA VAL A 64 -8.66 11.13 6.19
C VAL A 64 -7.55 11.00 7.24
N PRO A 65 -6.74 12.06 7.47
CA PRO A 65 -5.76 12.09 8.55
C PRO A 65 -6.42 11.87 9.93
N CYS A 66 -5.73 11.17 10.82
CA CYS A 66 -6.21 10.83 12.16
C CYS A 66 -5.08 10.65 13.18
N ASP A 67 -5.12 11.44 14.26
CA ASP A 67 -4.23 11.31 15.42
C ASP A 67 -4.87 10.56 16.60
N GLU A 68 -6.17 10.26 16.52
CA GLU A 68 -6.95 9.69 17.62
C GLU A 68 -6.72 8.18 17.76
N THR A 69 -6.16 7.75 18.89
CA THR A 69 -5.77 6.36 19.16
C THR A 69 -6.93 5.39 19.35
N ARG A 70 -8.15 5.89 19.57
CA ARG A 70 -9.35 5.05 19.77
C ARG A 70 -9.85 4.39 18.48
N TYR A 71 -9.41 4.88 17.33
CA TYR A 71 -9.80 4.35 16.03
C TYR A 71 -8.74 3.41 15.48
N GLU A 72 -9.18 2.50 14.61
CA GLU A 72 -8.27 1.81 13.73
C GLU A 72 -7.58 2.84 12.82
N ARG A 73 -6.25 2.73 12.74
CA ARG A 73 -5.39 3.70 12.08
C ARG A 73 -4.43 3.00 11.15
N PHE A 74 -4.07 3.68 10.08
CA PHE A 74 -3.25 3.13 9.02
C PHE A 74 -2.10 4.07 8.67
N GLY A 75 -0.92 3.50 8.50
CA GLY A 75 0.15 4.16 7.76
C GLY A 75 -0.11 4.04 6.26
N LEU A 76 0.12 5.11 5.51
CA LEU A 76 -0.15 5.15 4.08
C LEU A 76 1.10 5.36 3.22
N PHE A 77 1.10 4.70 2.07
CA PHE A 77 2.00 4.99 0.97
C PHE A 77 1.28 4.90 -0.37
N ARG A 78 1.89 5.42 -1.43
CA ARG A 78 1.34 5.45 -2.79
C ARG A 78 2.41 5.15 -3.81
N PHE A 79 2.03 4.45 -4.88
CA PHE A 79 2.85 4.32 -6.09
C PHE A 79 2.23 5.08 -7.27
N HIS A 80 3.09 5.76 -8.04
CA HIS A 80 2.86 5.96 -9.47
C HIS A 80 3.80 5.05 -10.25
N PHE A 81 3.31 4.51 -11.36
CA PHE A 81 4.11 3.76 -12.30
C PHE A 81 4.32 4.56 -13.58
N PRO A 82 5.45 4.36 -14.29
CA PRO A 82 5.60 4.85 -15.66
C PRO A 82 4.48 4.33 -16.57
N GLU A 83 4.13 5.10 -17.60
CA GLU A 83 3.01 4.79 -18.51
C GLU A 83 3.19 3.45 -19.26
N ASP A 84 4.44 3.04 -19.51
CA ASP A 84 4.83 1.82 -20.21
C ASP A 84 5.15 0.65 -19.27
N ALA A 85 5.05 0.83 -17.96
CA ALA A 85 5.31 -0.23 -17.00
C ALA A 85 4.13 -1.22 -16.95
N ASP A 86 4.39 -2.48 -17.30
CA ASP A 86 3.43 -3.56 -17.08
C ASP A 86 3.38 -3.92 -15.59
N ASN A 87 2.50 -3.25 -14.85
CA ASN A 87 2.23 -3.51 -13.43
C ASN A 87 1.09 -4.52 -13.20
N SER A 88 0.72 -5.30 -14.21
CA SER A 88 -0.33 -6.32 -14.10
C SER A 88 0.02 -7.33 -13.00
N GLY A 89 -0.89 -7.49 -12.03
CA GLY A 89 -0.71 -8.38 -10.87
C GLY A 89 0.03 -7.75 -9.69
N PHE A 90 0.48 -6.49 -9.79
CA PHE A 90 1.27 -5.82 -8.74
C PHE A 90 0.56 -5.80 -7.39
N VAL A 91 -0.74 -5.46 -7.36
CA VAL A 91 -1.51 -5.37 -6.12
C VAL A 91 -1.49 -6.71 -5.36
N GLY A 92 -1.81 -7.80 -6.04
CA GLY A 92 -1.83 -9.13 -5.43
C GLY A 92 -0.45 -9.61 -5.01
N TRP A 93 0.58 -9.30 -5.79
CA TRP A 93 1.96 -9.64 -5.49
C TRP A 93 2.46 -8.95 -4.22
N LEU A 94 2.35 -7.62 -4.14
CA LEU A 94 2.83 -6.86 -2.98
C LEU A 94 2.03 -7.19 -1.72
N ALA A 95 0.71 -7.34 -1.83
CA ALA A 95 -0.12 -7.78 -0.69
C ALA A 95 0.32 -9.16 -0.17
N THR A 96 0.60 -10.11 -1.07
CA THR A 96 1.09 -11.45 -0.70
C THR A 96 2.47 -11.38 -0.05
N HIS A 97 3.38 -10.56 -0.59
CA HIS A 97 4.71 -10.33 -0.02
C HIS A 97 4.62 -9.79 1.41
N LEU A 98 3.83 -8.74 1.63
CA LEU A 98 3.64 -8.15 2.97
C LEU A 98 2.95 -9.11 3.94
N LYS A 99 1.97 -9.89 3.47
CA LYS A 99 1.32 -10.93 4.30
C LYS A 99 2.31 -11.99 4.75
N ARG A 100 3.18 -12.47 3.85
CA ARG A 100 4.20 -13.48 4.18
C ARG A 100 5.27 -12.92 5.12
N ARG A 101 5.67 -11.66 4.94
CA ARG A 101 6.77 -11.06 5.70
C ARG A 101 6.36 -10.59 7.09
N PHE A 102 5.17 -10.01 7.22
CA PHE A 102 4.71 -9.33 8.44
C PHE A 102 3.40 -9.88 9.00
N GLY A 103 2.75 -10.84 8.33
CA GLY A 103 1.44 -11.35 8.75
C GLY A 103 0.28 -10.38 8.51
N THR A 104 0.52 -9.24 7.85
CA THR A 104 -0.46 -8.15 7.71
C THR A 104 -1.35 -8.28 6.50
N GLY A 105 -2.57 -7.76 6.61
CA GLY A 105 -3.38 -7.37 5.47
C GLY A 105 -3.02 -5.97 4.97
N VAL A 106 -3.62 -5.58 3.85
CA VAL A 106 -3.57 -4.22 3.30
C VAL A 106 -4.97 -3.84 2.83
N PHE A 107 -5.27 -2.56 2.80
CA PHE A 107 -6.30 -2.04 1.90
C PHE A 107 -5.64 -1.29 0.75
N VAL A 108 -6.34 -1.22 -0.39
CA VAL A 108 -5.90 -0.46 -1.56
C VAL A 108 -7.05 0.41 -2.05
N THR A 109 -6.75 1.68 -2.33
CA THR A 109 -7.70 2.62 -2.93
C THR A 109 -7.10 3.23 -4.19
N CYS A 110 -7.69 2.91 -5.34
CA CYS A 110 -7.20 3.35 -6.64
C CYS A 110 -7.69 4.75 -6.98
N GLY A 111 -6.86 5.50 -7.69
CA GLY A 111 -7.20 6.75 -8.36
C GLY A 111 -6.63 6.81 -9.76
N GLN A 112 -6.95 7.87 -10.50
CA GLN A 112 -6.46 8.11 -11.86
C GLN A 112 -5.84 9.50 -11.94
N ASN A 113 -4.61 9.58 -12.45
CA ASN A 113 -3.95 10.82 -12.82
C ASN A 113 -3.23 10.63 -14.16
N SER A 114 -3.91 10.98 -15.26
CA SER A 114 -3.36 10.84 -16.61
C SER A 114 -2.10 11.69 -16.86
N ALA A 115 -1.89 12.76 -16.08
CA ALA A 115 -0.66 13.56 -16.16
C ALA A 115 0.54 12.90 -15.44
N ALA A 116 0.32 11.79 -14.74
CA ALA A 116 1.34 11.07 -13.95
C ALA A 116 1.27 9.55 -14.16
N GLY A 117 1.13 9.12 -15.42
CA GLY A 117 1.17 7.69 -15.80
C GLY A 117 -0.14 6.92 -15.65
N GLY A 118 -1.23 7.59 -15.25
CA GLY A 118 -2.55 6.97 -15.16
C GLY A 118 -2.90 6.48 -13.75
N ILE A 119 -3.17 5.18 -13.61
CA ILE A 119 -3.70 4.61 -12.37
C ILE A 119 -2.63 4.68 -11.28
N PHE A 120 -3.04 5.12 -10.10
CA PHE A 120 -2.21 5.09 -8.90
C PHE A 120 -3.01 4.48 -7.74
N ASP A 121 -2.30 3.98 -6.74
CA ASP A 121 -2.90 3.27 -5.62
C ASP A 121 -2.43 3.87 -4.30
N TYR A 122 -3.35 4.23 -3.42
CA TYR A 122 -3.07 4.37 -2.00
C TYR A 122 -3.11 3.00 -1.34
N TRP A 123 -2.11 2.75 -0.51
CA TRP A 123 -1.93 1.52 0.25
C TRP A 123 -1.97 1.83 1.73
N GLY A 124 -2.82 1.12 2.47
CA GLY A 124 -2.88 1.24 3.92
C GLY A 124 -2.50 -0.05 4.63
N VAL A 125 -1.71 0.11 5.69
CA VAL A 125 -1.30 -0.96 6.61
C VAL A 125 -1.55 -0.55 8.06
N PRO A 126 -1.81 -1.48 8.98
CA PRO A 126 -2.00 -1.17 10.40
C PRO A 126 -0.88 -0.28 10.94
N ALA A 127 -1.24 0.71 11.75
CA ALA A 127 -0.30 1.69 12.31
C ALA A 127 0.90 1.04 13.01
N GLU A 128 0.69 -0.09 13.69
CA GLU A 128 1.71 -0.84 14.43
C GLU A 128 2.80 -1.44 13.53
N LEU A 129 2.50 -1.62 12.24
CA LEU A 129 3.42 -2.21 11.26
C LEU A 129 3.92 -1.19 10.22
N ALA A 130 3.42 0.04 10.25
CA ALA A 130 3.66 1.05 9.23
C ALA A 130 5.14 1.27 8.93
N ASP A 131 5.95 1.54 9.96
CA ASP A 131 7.38 1.80 9.79
C ASP A 131 8.13 0.60 9.19
N MET A 132 7.83 -0.62 9.64
CA MET A 132 8.45 -1.83 9.12
C MET A 132 8.07 -2.09 7.66
N VAL A 133 6.80 -1.83 7.30
CA VAL A 133 6.32 -1.94 5.93
C VAL A 133 6.95 -0.87 5.04
N PHE A 134 7.02 0.39 5.48
CA PHE A 134 7.64 1.47 4.70
C PHE A 134 9.12 1.20 4.42
N GLN A 135 9.84 0.67 5.40
CA GLN A 135 11.23 0.23 5.21
C GLN A 135 11.35 -0.89 4.19
N GLU A 136 10.46 -1.89 4.24
CA GLU A 136 10.44 -2.98 3.25
C GLU A 136 10.10 -2.48 1.85
N VAL A 137 9.07 -1.67 1.71
CA VAL A 137 8.70 -1.10 0.41
C VAL A 137 9.82 -0.23 -0.13
N GLY A 138 10.48 0.57 0.72
CA GLY A 138 11.67 1.33 0.36
C GLY A 138 12.81 0.45 -0.17
N ARG A 139 13.11 -0.67 0.51
CA ARG A 139 14.11 -1.65 0.05
C ARG A 139 13.75 -2.28 -1.29
N LEU A 140 12.48 -2.65 -1.48
CA LEU A 140 12.01 -3.21 -2.76
C LEU A 140 12.15 -2.20 -3.90
N VAL A 141 11.81 -0.93 -3.68
CA VAL A 141 11.99 0.17 -4.66
C VAL A 141 13.46 0.41 -4.97
N GLN A 142 14.36 0.25 -3.99
CA GLN A 142 15.81 0.36 -4.20
C GLN A 142 16.41 -0.83 -4.97
N GLY A 143 15.66 -1.92 -5.12
CA GLY A 143 16.12 -3.15 -5.78
C GLY A 143 16.99 -4.03 -4.88
N ASP A 144 16.92 -3.85 -3.56
CA ASP A 144 17.71 -4.64 -2.60
C ASP A 144 17.13 -6.05 -2.47
N VAL A 145 17.75 -7.00 -3.18
CA VAL A 145 17.25 -8.39 -3.31
C VAL A 145 17.74 -9.32 -2.18
N ASN A 146 18.61 -8.85 -1.28
CA ASN A 146 19.25 -9.68 -0.26
C ASN A 146 19.00 -9.16 1.16
N SER A 147 17.85 -9.52 1.73
CA SER A 147 17.76 -9.72 3.18
C SER A 147 16.73 -10.80 3.43
N ALA A 148 17.19 -11.98 3.85
CA ALA A 148 16.31 -13.00 4.40
C ALA A 148 15.44 -12.35 5.49
N PRO A 149 14.23 -12.88 5.76
CA PRO A 149 13.48 -12.42 6.91
C PRO A 149 14.37 -12.54 8.14
N VAL A 150 14.57 -11.43 8.86
CA VAL A 150 15.12 -11.48 10.22
C VAL A 150 14.13 -12.33 11.01
N VAL A 151 14.43 -13.62 11.11
CA VAL A 151 13.87 -14.51 12.11
C VAL A 151 14.51 -14.01 13.40
N ASN A 152 13.72 -13.40 14.28
CA ASN A 152 14.15 -13.12 15.64
C ASN A 152 14.45 -14.47 16.30
N GLY A 153 15.70 -14.93 16.19
CA GLY A 153 16.23 -15.98 17.02
C GLY A 153 16.27 -15.48 18.44
N GLU A 154 15.74 -16.29 19.35
CA GLU A 154 15.79 -16.08 20.80
C GLU A 154 17.21 -15.71 21.26
N PRO A 155 17.36 -14.92 22.33
CA PRO A 155 18.66 -14.52 22.85
C PRO A 155 19.40 -15.74 23.40
N GLY A 156 20.29 -16.29 22.57
CA GLY A 156 21.28 -17.28 22.94
C GLY A 156 22.35 -16.64 23.83
N VAL A 157 22.36 -17.07 25.07
CA VAL A 157 23.35 -16.84 26.13
C VAL A 157 24.79 -16.92 25.60
N GLU A 158 25.62 -15.93 25.94
CA GLU A 158 27.07 -15.99 25.75
C GLU A 158 27.75 -16.86 26.82
N VAL A 159 28.45 -17.89 26.33
CA VAL A 159 29.84 -18.31 26.67
C VAL A 159 30.18 -18.65 28.13
N ARG A 160 30.12 -19.95 28.46
CA ARG A 160 31.26 -20.84 28.77
C ARG A 160 30.78 -22.24 29.15
#